data_AF-A0A914Y582-F1
#
_entry.id   AF-A0A914Y582-F1
#
_cell.length_a   1.000
_cell.length_b   1.000
_cell.length_c   1.000
_cell.angle_alpha   90.00
_cell.angle_beta   90.00
_cell.angle_gamma   90.00
#
_symmetry.space_group_name_H-M   'P 1'
#
loop_
_entity.id
_entity.type
_entity.pdbx_description
1 polymer ?
#
loop_
_entity_poly.entity_id
_entity_poly.type
_entity_poly.pdbx_seq_one_letter_code
_entity_poly.pdbx_strand_id
1 'polypeptide(L)'
;MPIIYSVGLRQMVEQVVKTHSLQQQEDTDSTRNVRGEVQTKTTFQRSAKGNVTISECEPNGKFITLENTHRSKDEDISGCKIKRKLDSRQEISYTLPAGITLKAGRSTKVC
;
A
#
# COMPACT_ATOMS: atom_id res chain seq x y z
N MET A 1 -4.87 2.56 -42.48
CA MET A 1 -4.19 3.15 -41.31
C MET A 1 -3.73 2.05 -40.38
N PRO A 2 -2.42 1.79 -40.24
CA PRO A 2 -1.91 0.80 -39.29
C PRO A 2 -1.96 1.35 -37.86
N ILE A 3 -2.33 0.52 -36.89
CA ILE A 3 -2.39 0.91 -35.47
C ILE A 3 -0.99 0.75 -34.88
N ILE A 4 -0.32 1.86 -34.57
CA ILE A 4 1.02 1.87 -33.99
C ILE A 4 0.90 1.61 -32.48
N TYR A 5 1.06 0.34 -32.07
CA TYR A 5 1.20 0.00 -30.66
C TYR A 5 2.54 0.50 -30.12
N SER A 6 2.48 1.43 -29.18
CA SER A 6 3.65 2.03 -28.52
C SER A 6 4.54 0.96 -27.86
N VAL A 7 5.86 1.07 -28.08
CA VAL A 7 6.87 0.02 -27.78
C VAL A 7 6.77 -0.58 -26.37
N GLY A 8 6.45 0.22 -25.34
CA GLY A 8 6.32 -0.25 -23.96
C GLY A 8 5.28 -1.36 -23.74
N LEU A 9 4.22 -1.42 -24.57
CA LEU A 9 3.22 -2.49 -24.47
C LEU A 9 3.80 -3.87 -24.85
N ARG A 10 4.80 -3.90 -25.75
CA ARG A 10 5.47 -5.16 -26.16
C ARG A 10 6.32 -5.73 -25.03
N GLN A 11 7.00 -4.88 -24.26
CA GLN A 11 7.85 -5.31 -23.14
C GLN A 11 7.05 -5.97 -22.02
N MET A 12 5.87 -5.44 -21.68
CA MET A 12 5.01 -6.06 -20.67
C MET A 12 4.43 -7.41 -21.11
N VAL A 13 4.11 -7.60 -22.40
CA VAL A 13 3.66 -8.90 -22.92
C VAL A 13 4.78 -9.94 -22.84
N GLU A 14 6.03 -9.59 -23.17
CA GLU A 14 7.15 -10.54 -23.13
C GLU A 14 7.46 -11.03 -21.69
N GLN A 15 7.37 -10.16 -20.68
CA GLN A 15 7.65 -10.55 -19.30
C GLN A 15 6.65 -11.59 -18.74
N VAL A 16 5.38 -11.55 -19.15
CA VAL A 16 4.35 -12.49 -18.66
C VAL A 16 4.56 -13.91 -19.19
N VAL A 17 5.07 -14.06 -20.42
CA VAL A 17 5.32 -15.39 -21.02
C VAL A 17 6.50 -16.10 -20.35
N LYS A 18 7.48 -15.34 -19.83
CA LYS A 18 8.77 -15.89 -19.36
C LYS A 18 8.74 -16.52 -17.96
N THR A 19 7.60 -16.53 -17.27
CA THR A 19 7.48 -17.04 -15.89
C THR A 19 7.23 -18.55 -15.77
N HIS A 20 7.20 -19.29 -16.88
CA HIS A 20 7.03 -20.76 -16.90
C HIS A 20 8.26 -21.47 -17.50
N SER A 21 9.37 -21.53 -16.76
CA SER A 21 10.46 -22.51 -16.96
C SER A 21 11.47 -22.50 -15.80
N LEU A 22 11.52 -23.60 -15.02
CA LEU A 22 12.70 -24.37 -14.56
C LEU A 22 13.87 -23.65 -13.81
N GLN A 23 14.63 -24.26 -12.87
CA GLN A 23 14.55 -25.52 -12.09
C GLN A 23 15.76 -25.63 -11.11
N GLN A 24 15.53 -25.97 -9.82
CA GLN A 24 16.50 -26.52 -8.81
C GLN A 24 17.73 -25.62 -8.43
N GLN A 25 18.46 -25.80 -7.30
CA GLN A 25 18.53 -26.88 -6.28
C GLN A 25 19.02 -26.35 -4.90
N GLU A 26 18.66 -26.82 -3.68
CA GLU A 26 17.35 -27.35 -3.21
C GLU A 26 16.86 -26.78 -1.84
N ASP A 27 17.43 -26.90 -0.62
CA ASP A 27 18.59 -27.60 -0.01
C ASP A 27 18.33 -27.88 1.52
N THR A 28 19.35 -28.12 2.36
CA THR A 28 19.32 -28.83 3.67
C THR A 28 19.24 -27.96 4.95
N ASP A 29 18.13 -28.01 5.72
CA ASP A 29 18.02 -28.89 6.92
C ASP A 29 16.62 -28.92 7.61
N SER A 30 16.25 -30.15 8.01
CA SER A 30 15.28 -30.65 9.01
C SER A 30 14.18 -29.80 9.70
N THR A 31 12.96 -30.38 9.66
CA THR A 31 11.81 -30.23 10.60
C THR A 31 11.12 -28.86 10.73
N ARG A 32 9.78 -28.75 10.70
CA ARG A 32 8.77 -29.67 11.28
C ARG A 32 7.39 -29.47 10.62
N ASN A 33 6.56 -30.52 10.56
CA ASN A 33 5.22 -30.45 9.97
C ASN A 33 4.27 -29.55 10.78
N VAL A 34 3.67 -28.53 10.14
CA VAL A 34 2.35 -28.04 10.56
C VAL A 34 1.50 -27.63 9.35
N ARG A 35 0.46 -28.44 9.12
CA ARG A 35 -0.90 -28.05 8.71
C ARG A 35 -1.05 -26.76 7.88
N GLY A 36 -1.40 -26.92 6.60
CA GLY A 36 -1.74 -25.79 5.71
C GLY A 36 -3.01 -25.06 6.13
N GLU A 37 -2.89 -24.09 7.02
CA GLU A 37 -3.88 -23.04 7.21
C GLU A 37 -3.83 -22.10 6.00
N VAL A 38 -4.95 -21.94 5.29
CA VAL A 38 -5.06 -21.03 4.15
C VAL A 38 -5.15 -19.59 4.67
N GLN A 39 -4.00 -19.05 5.10
CA GLN A 39 -3.88 -17.67 5.53
C GLN A 39 -4.34 -16.76 4.38
N THR A 40 -5.45 -16.06 4.58
CA THR A 40 -6.09 -15.27 3.53
C THR A 40 -5.21 -14.06 3.19
N LYS A 41 -4.39 -14.19 2.14
CA LYS A 41 -3.31 -13.25 1.80
C LYS A 41 -3.85 -11.88 1.40
N THR A 42 -4.06 -11.03 2.40
CA THR A 42 -4.45 -9.63 2.21
C THR A 42 -3.33 -8.88 1.51
N THR A 43 -3.64 -8.27 0.37
CA THR A 43 -2.68 -7.54 -0.45
C THR A 43 -2.91 -6.04 -0.30
N PHE A 44 -1.88 -5.30 0.11
CA PHE A 44 -1.97 -3.87 0.41
C PHE A 44 -1.35 -3.02 -0.70
N GLN A 45 -2.18 -2.36 -1.51
CA GLN A 45 -1.74 -1.32 -2.43
C GLN A 45 -1.72 0.03 -1.71
N ARG A 46 -0.61 0.76 -1.80
CA ARG A 46 -0.43 2.10 -1.23
C ARG A 46 0.13 3.04 -2.30
N SER A 47 -0.29 4.31 -2.25
CA SER A 47 0.17 5.37 -3.17
C SER A 47 -0.03 6.72 -2.49
N ALA A 48 0.89 7.65 -2.71
CA ALA A 48 0.86 9.00 -2.14
C ALA A 48 1.27 10.03 -3.19
N LYS A 49 0.81 11.27 -3.04
CA LYS A 49 1.20 12.40 -3.89
C LYS A 49 1.67 13.56 -3.00
N GLY A 50 2.98 13.62 -2.78
CA GLY A 50 3.61 14.53 -1.81
C GLY A 50 4.09 13.77 -0.57
N ASN A 51 4.34 14.52 0.50
CA ASN A 51 5.16 14.06 1.63
C ASN A 51 4.42 13.20 2.65
N VAL A 52 3.09 13.25 2.70
CA VAL A 52 2.25 12.50 3.66
C VAL A 52 1.69 11.23 3.01
N THR A 53 1.82 10.09 3.69
CA THR A 53 1.31 8.77 3.27
C THR A 53 0.49 8.10 4.37
N ILE A 54 -0.32 7.10 4.00
CA ILE A 54 -0.97 6.18 4.95
C ILE A 54 -0.04 4.97 5.10
N SER A 55 0.73 4.91 6.19
CA SER A 55 1.68 3.82 6.43
C SER A 55 1.02 2.59 7.08
N GLU A 56 -0.10 2.75 7.77
CA GLU A 56 -0.87 1.65 8.37
C GLU A 56 -2.37 1.95 8.27
N CYS A 57 -3.20 0.91 8.10
CA CYS A 57 -4.66 1.00 8.16
C CYS A 57 -5.16 -0.26 8.86
N GLU A 58 -5.78 -0.11 10.03
CA GLU A 58 -6.34 -1.24 10.76
C GLU A 58 -7.63 -1.70 10.06
N PRO A 59 -7.81 -3.00 9.75
CA PRO A 59 -8.88 -3.45 8.84
C PRO A 59 -10.30 -3.21 9.37
N ASN A 60 -10.52 -3.31 10.69
CA ASN A 60 -11.82 -2.94 11.29
C ASN A 60 -12.03 -1.42 11.23
N GLY A 61 -10.96 -0.65 11.19
CA GLY A 61 -10.90 0.81 11.07
C GLY A 61 -10.90 1.51 12.42
N LYS A 62 -10.29 0.89 13.43
CA LYS A 62 -10.05 1.49 14.75
C LYS A 62 -9.07 2.66 14.71
N PHE A 63 -8.15 2.63 13.74
CA PHE A 63 -7.24 3.74 13.44
C PHE A 63 -6.65 3.61 12.04
N ILE A 64 -6.09 4.73 11.53
CA ILE A 64 -5.04 4.73 10.50
C ILE A 64 -3.78 5.39 11.04
N THR A 65 -2.62 5.05 10.48
CA THR A 65 -1.35 5.74 10.76
C THR A 65 -0.98 6.59 9.55
N LEU A 66 -0.89 7.90 9.75
CA LEU A 66 -0.34 8.86 8.78
C LEU A 66 1.14 9.07 9.05
N GLU A 67 1.94 9.21 8.01
CA GLU A 67 3.39 9.37 8.10
C GLU A 67 3.89 10.46 7.16
N ASN A 68 4.72 11.37 7.68
CA ASN A 68 5.46 12.34 6.89
C ASN A 68 6.82 11.75 6.52
N THR A 69 6.93 11.37 5.25
CA THR A 69 8.13 10.74 4.66
C THR A 69 9.27 11.74 4.39
N HIS A 70 9.02 13.04 4.49
CA HIS A 70 10.03 14.07 4.26
C HIS A 70 10.94 14.23 5.48
N ARG A 71 12.26 14.18 5.26
CA ARG A 71 13.26 14.07 6.34
C ARG A 71 13.53 15.37 7.10
N SER A 72 13.18 16.53 6.53
CA SER A 72 13.57 17.85 7.03
C SER A 72 12.48 18.93 6.93
N LYS A 73 11.24 18.56 6.61
CA LYS A 73 10.11 19.51 6.46
C LYS A 73 8.92 18.98 7.21
N ASP A 74 8.34 19.82 8.06
CA ASP A 74 7.06 19.57 8.70
C ASP A 74 5.92 19.79 7.69
N GLU A 75 4.89 18.94 7.74
CA GLU A 75 3.69 19.08 6.91
C GLU A 75 2.49 19.42 7.79
N ASP A 76 1.78 20.49 7.46
CA ASP A 76 0.48 20.76 8.07
C ASP A 76 -0.58 19.86 7.42
N ILE A 77 -1.31 19.10 8.24
CA ILE A 77 -2.41 18.23 7.81
C ILE A 77 -3.76 18.70 8.38
N SER A 78 -3.80 19.92 8.93
CA SER A 78 -5.02 20.62 9.32
C SER A 78 -6.04 20.66 8.18
N GLY A 79 -7.28 20.25 8.45
CA GLY A 79 -8.36 20.26 7.47
C GLY A 79 -8.25 19.20 6.35
N CYS A 80 -7.20 18.38 6.32
CA CYS A 80 -7.11 17.27 5.36
C CYS A 80 -8.23 16.25 5.60
N LYS A 81 -8.82 15.75 4.50
CA LYS A 81 -9.97 14.83 4.56
C LYS A 81 -9.55 13.39 4.29
N ILE A 82 -9.72 12.54 5.30
CA ILE A 82 -9.57 11.09 5.21
C ILE A 82 -10.89 10.52 4.71
N LYS A 83 -10.87 9.77 3.60
CA LYS A 83 -12.04 9.07 3.05
C LYS A 83 -11.87 7.57 3.20
N ARG A 84 -12.81 6.91 3.89
CA ARG A 84 -12.93 5.45 3.98
C ARG A 84 -14.11 5.00 3.12
N LYS A 85 -13.81 4.32 2.00
CA LYS A 85 -14.79 3.59 1.19
C LYS A 85 -14.63 2.09 1.45
N LEU A 86 -15.75 1.38 1.52
CA LEU A 86 -15.85 -0.07 1.62
C LEU A 86 -16.95 -0.50 0.65
N ASP A 87 -16.80 -1.62 -0.05
CA ASP A 87 -17.63 -1.92 -1.24
C ASP A 87 -19.13 -2.04 -0.93
N SER A 88 -19.47 -2.47 0.29
CA SER A 88 -20.86 -2.64 0.76
C SER A 88 -21.32 -1.56 1.75
N ARG A 89 -20.62 -0.42 1.87
CA ARG A 89 -21.00 0.69 2.79
C ARG A 89 -20.82 2.06 2.16
N GLN A 90 -21.56 3.05 2.69
CA GLN A 90 -21.39 4.45 2.32
C GLN A 90 -19.97 4.94 2.61
N GLU A 91 -19.45 5.86 1.78
CA GLU A 91 -18.16 6.51 2.03
C GLU A 91 -18.25 7.38 3.29
N ILE A 92 -17.32 7.17 4.23
CA ILE A 92 -17.17 7.97 5.44
C ILE A 92 -16.03 8.97 5.22
N SER A 93 -16.29 10.26 5.39
CA SER A 93 -15.27 11.31 5.33
C SER A 93 -15.02 11.93 6.70
N TYR A 94 -13.84 11.72 7.26
CA TYR A 94 -13.36 12.43 8.44
C TYR A 94 -12.49 13.62 8.02
N THR A 95 -12.58 14.74 8.72
CA THR A 95 -11.76 15.94 8.48
C THR A 95 -10.86 16.16 9.68
N LEU A 96 -9.55 16.21 9.49
CA LEU A 96 -8.59 16.46 10.55
C LEU A 96 -8.80 17.87 11.13
N PRO A 97 -8.82 18.05 12.47
CA PRO A 97 -9.00 19.36 13.08
C PRO A 97 -7.79 20.28 12.82
N ALA A 98 -7.98 21.57 13.04
CA ALA A 98 -6.93 22.58 12.84
C ALA A 98 -5.81 22.46 13.88
N GLY A 99 -4.58 22.79 13.47
CA GLY A 99 -3.38 22.76 14.31
C GLY A 99 -2.60 21.45 14.31
N ILE A 100 -2.96 20.46 13.48
CA ILE A 100 -2.20 19.20 13.38
C ILE A 100 -1.07 19.34 12.35
N THR A 101 0.13 19.64 12.84
CA THR A 101 1.37 19.57 12.05
C THR A 101 2.10 18.25 12.28
N LEU A 102 2.27 17.46 11.21
CA LEU A 102 3.01 16.19 11.24
C LEU A 102 4.51 16.44 10.99
N LYS A 103 5.30 16.24 12.06
CA LYS A 103 6.74 16.53 12.05
C LYS A 103 7.52 15.68 11.04
N ALA A 104 8.62 16.26 10.53
CA ALA A 104 9.52 15.60 9.59
C ALA A 104 9.94 14.19 10.05
N GLY A 105 9.77 13.18 9.19
CA GLY A 105 10.09 11.79 9.50
C GLY A 105 9.28 11.15 10.63
N ARG A 106 8.12 11.73 11.00
CA ARG A 106 7.24 11.21 12.07
C ARG A 106 5.90 10.72 11.54
N SER A 107 5.28 9.86 12.34
CA SER A 107 3.94 9.35 12.13
C SER A 107 3.00 9.72 13.28
N THR A 108 1.70 9.73 13.00
CA THR A 108 0.62 9.94 13.97
C THR A 108 -0.53 8.98 13.69
N LYS A 109 -1.29 8.60 14.73
CA LYS A 109 -2.48 7.77 14.58
C LYS A 109 -3.74 8.62 14.66
N VAL A 110 -4.71 8.30 13.80
CA VAL A 110 -6.03 8.94 13.72
C VAL A 110 -7.09 7.87 13.95
N CYS A 111 -8.00 8.10 14.88
CA CYS A 111 -9.09 7.21 15.29
C CYS A 111 -10.43 7.96 15.34
#